data_AF-A0A7S1W1K9-F1
#
_entry.id   AF-A0A7S1W1K9-F1
#
_cell.length_a   1.000
_cell.length_b   1.000
_cell.length_c   1.000
_cell.angle_alpha   90.00
_cell.angle_beta   90.00
_cell.angle_gamma   90.00
#
_symmetry.space_group_name_H-M   'P 1'
#
loop_
_entity.id
_entity.type
_entity.pdbx_description
1 polymer ?
#
loop_
_entity_poly.entity_id
_entity_poly.type
_entity_poly.pdbx_seq_one_letter_code
_entity_poly.pdbx_strand_id
1 'polypeptide(L)'
;LGAEERRLVSDLRVERPGVGSIVFHGPTDCTGLDVARLVRLSEGEVLVYPEPRSKPPPGHGLNKRATVTMHGCWPPQGRSRLQDARARERYREKIREMTEGRGATFLDYDCGSGVWVFQVEHF
;
A
#
# COMPACT_ATOMS: atom_id res chain seq x y z
N LEU A 1 13.98 -19.85 -30.70
CA LEU A 1 14.06 -19.35 -29.31
C LEU A 1 13.28 -18.05 -29.29
N GLY A 2 12.04 -18.09 -28.80
CA GLY A 2 10.97 -17.13 -29.11
C GLY A 2 11.03 -15.84 -28.29
N ALA A 3 10.50 -14.76 -28.87
CA ALA A 3 10.56 -13.37 -28.41
C ALA A 3 9.76 -13.03 -27.13
N GLU A 4 9.59 -13.97 -26.20
CA GLU A 4 8.81 -13.76 -24.99
C GLU A 4 9.59 -14.16 -23.74
N GLU A 5 10.68 -13.45 -23.44
CA GLU A 5 11.10 -13.32 -22.04
C GLU A 5 10.07 -12.44 -21.33
N ARG A 6 8.92 -13.04 -21.01
CA ARG A 6 7.89 -12.49 -20.12
C ARG A 6 8.59 -12.12 -18.82
N ARG A 7 8.80 -10.83 -18.58
CA ARG A 7 9.38 -10.33 -17.32
C ARG A 7 8.34 -10.40 -16.22
N LEU A 8 8.04 -11.64 -15.81
CA LEU A 8 7.30 -11.92 -14.60
C LEU A 8 8.22 -11.55 -13.43
N VAL A 9 7.88 -10.48 -12.75
CA VAL A 9 8.56 -10.06 -11.52
C VAL A 9 7.74 -10.59 -10.36
N SER A 10 8.34 -11.46 -9.56
CA SER A 10 7.76 -11.86 -8.27
C SER A 10 7.88 -10.71 -7.28
N ASP A 11 6.81 -10.45 -6.54
CA ASP A 11 6.77 -9.45 -5.47
C ASP A 11 7.19 -8.05 -5.95
N LEU A 12 6.63 -7.62 -7.09
CA LEU A 12 6.90 -6.32 -7.70
C LEU A 12 6.71 -5.21 -6.66
N ARG A 13 7.78 -4.46 -6.39
CA ARG A 13 7.78 -3.32 -5.48
C ARG A 13 7.73 -2.01 -6.26
N VAL A 14 6.77 -1.15 -5.88
CA VAL A 14 6.65 0.22 -6.36
C VAL A 14 6.79 1.14 -5.16
N GLU A 15 7.70 2.11 -5.22
CA GLU A 15 7.96 3.00 -4.08
C GLU A 15 8.13 4.46 -4.50
N ARG A 16 7.75 5.34 -3.57
CA ARG A 16 8.06 6.76 -3.60
C ARG A 16 8.75 7.10 -2.28
N PRO A 17 10.07 7.36 -2.29
CA PRO A 17 10.83 7.68 -1.08
C PRO A 17 10.17 8.78 -0.26
N GLY A 18 10.08 8.57 1.06
CA GLY A 18 9.44 9.50 2.01
C GLY A 18 7.91 9.45 2.05
N VAL A 19 7.25 8.80 1.09
CA VAL A 19 5.77 8.70 1.02
C VAL A 19 5.28 7.29 1.31
N GLY A 20 5.87 6.28 0.70
CA GLY A 20 5.44 4.90 0.91
C GLY A 20 5.84 3.94 -0.22
N SER A 21 5.33 2.72 -0.12
CA SER A 21 5.55 1.65 -1.09
C SER A 21 4.39 0.67 -1.16
N ILE A 22 4.27 -0.02 -2.30
CA ILE A 22 3.38 -1.16 -2.50
C ILE A 22 4.22 -2.34 -2.96
N VAL A 23 4.00 -3.52 -2.36
CA VAL A 23 4.54 -4.80 -2.83
C VAL A 23 3.38 -5.63 -3.33
N PHE A 24 3.32 -5.87 -4.64
CA PHE A 24 2.31 -6.70 -5.29
C PHE A 24 2.73 -8.17 -5.26
N HIS A 25 2.04 -8.99 -4.46
CA HIS A 25 2.48 -10.34 -4.14
C HIS A 25 2.40 -11.32 -5.32
N GLY A 26 3.40 -12.17 -5.47
CA GLY A 26 3.44 -13.19 -6.54
C GLY A 26 3.75 -12.60 -7.91
N PRO A 27 3.71 -13.41 -8.99
CA PRO A 27 4.16 -13.00 -10.32
C PRO A 27 3.33 -11.84 -10.88
N THR A 28 4.01 -10.83 -11.40
CA THR A 28 3.40 -9.70 -12.11
C THR A 28 4.05 -9.55 -13.47
N ASP A 29 3.25 -9.61 -14.54
CA ASP A 29 3.71 -9.32 -15.88
C ASP A 29 3.94 -7.81 -16.04
N CYS A 30 5.20 -7.44 -16.22
CA CYS A 30 5.60 -6.04 -16.38
C CYS A 30 5.69 -5.60 -17.86
N THR A 31 5.34 -6.48 -18.80
CA THR A 31 5.40 -6.18 -20.24
C THR A 31 4.41 -5.08 -20.59
N GLY A 32 4.91 -3.91 -21.02
CA GLY A 32 4.06 -2.75 -21.33
C GLY A 32 3.37 -2.11 -20.11
N LEU A 33 3.77 -2.46 -18.88
CA LEU A 33 3.18 -1.94 -17.66
C LEU A 33 3.68 -0.51 -17.38
N ASP A 34 2.80 0.47 -17.56
CA ASP A 34 3.07 1.86 -17.18
C ASP A 34 2.72 2.10 -15.70
N VAL A 35 3.67 1.81 -14.81
CA VAL A 35 3.50 1.96 -13.36
C VAL A 35 3.19 3.42 -12.98
N ALA A 36 3.79 4.40 -13.64
CA ALA A 36 3.59 5.81 -13.33
C ALA A 36 2.16 6.27 -13.60
N ARG A 37 1.52 5.72 -14.64
CA ARG A 37 0.11 5.98 -14.95
C ARG A 37 -0.85 5.22 -14.03
N LEU A 38 -0.46 4.01 -13.62
CA LEU A 38 -1.34 3.08 -12.89
C LEU A 38 -1.26 3.22 -11.37
N VAL A 39 -0.16 3.72 -10.82
CA VAL A 39 0.06 3.83 -9.37
C VAL A 39 0.38 5.26 -9.01
N ARG A 40 -0.41 5.83 -8.10
CA ARG A 40 -0.14 7.13 -7.47
C ARG A 40 0.09 6.93 -5.98
N LEU A 41 1.29 7.32 -5.55
CA LEU A 41 1.67 7.40 -4.14
C LEU A 41 1.78 8.88 -3.76
N SER A 42 0.92 9.32 -2.86
CA SER A 42 0.87 10.68 -2.31
C SER A 42 0.84 10.61 -0.78
N GLU A 43 1.17 11.71 -0.11
CA GLU A 43 1.07 11.77 1.35
C GLU A 43 -0.36 11.45 1.79
N GLY A 44 -0.53 10.38 2.58
CA GLY A 44 -1.85 9.94 3.05
C GLY A 44 -2.75 9.29 1.99
N GLU A 45 -2.28 9.08 0.75
CA GLU A 45 -3.07 8.42 -0.31
C GLU A 45 -2.25 7.42 -1.12
N VAL A 46 -2.83 6.23 -1.31
CA VAL A 46 -2.37 5.24 -2.28
C VAL A 46 -3.52 4.95 -3.23
N LEU A 47 -3.30 5.16 -4.53
CA LEU A 47 -4.29 4.87 -5.56
C LEU A 47 -3.67 4.00 -6.65
N VAL A 48 -4.32 2.88 -6.93
CA VAL A 48 -3.98 1.97 -8.03
C VAL A 48 -5.16 1.94 -9.00
N TYR A 49 -4.89 2.09 -10.30
CA TYR A 49 -5.89 2.35 -11.35
C TYR A 49 -6.71 3.64 -11.12
N PRO A 50 -6.11 4.84 -11.29
CA PRO A 50 -6.83 6.10 -11.13
C PRO A 50 -8.02 6.27 -12.08
N GLU A 51 -7.98 5.61 -13.24
CA GLU A 51 -9.10 5.52 -14.19
C GLU A 51 -9.83 4.18 -13.96
N PRO A 52 -11.05 4.18 -13.38
CA PRO A 52 -11.77 2.94 -13.05
C PRO A 52 -12.01 2.04 -14.25
N ARG A 53 -12.17 2.61 -15.46
CA ARG A 53 -12.35 1.83 -16.70
C ARG A 53 -11.12 1.01 -17.09
N SER A 54 -9.95 1.39 -16.58
CA SER A 54 -8.68 0.68 -16.83
C SER A 54 -8.39 -0.43 -15.82
N LYS A 55 -9.20 -0.52 -14.75
CA LYS A 55 -9.01 -1.50 -13.68
C LYS A 55 -9.46 -2.89 -14.13
N PRO A 56 -8.54 -3.87 -14.19
CA PRO A 56 -8.89 -5.24 -14.58
C PRO A 56 -9.62 -5.96 -13.42
N PRO A 57 -10.18 -7.16 -13.65
CA PRO A 57 -10.75 -7.99 -12.58
C PRO A 57 -9.71 -8.33 -11.50
N PRO A 58 -10.15 -8.67 -10.27
CA PRO A 58 -9.24 -9.14 -9.22
C PRO A 58 -8.34 -10.29 -9.69
N GLY A 59 -7.08 -10.28 -9.23
CA GLY A 59 -6.03 -11.23 -9.60
C GLY A 59 -5.28 -10.88 -10.90
N HIS A 60 -5.73 -9.88 -11.66
CA HIS A 60 -5.11 -9.49 -12.94
C HIS A 60 -4.35 -8.17 -12.84
N GLY A 61 -3.22 -8.09 -13.54
CA GLY A 61 -2.35 -6.90 -13.50
C GLY A 61 -1.92 -6.55 -12.07
N LEU A 62 -2.13 -5.30 -11.67
CA LEU A 62 -1.90 -4.80 -10.32
C LEU A 62 -3.13 -4.90 -9.42
N ASN A 63 -4.29 -5.36 -9.93
CA ASN A 63 -5.51 -5.51 -9.14
C ASN A 63 -5.49 -6.84 -8.37
N LYS A 64 -4.54 -6.98 -7.46
CA LYS A 64 -4.20 -8.24 -6.78
C LYS A 64 -3.71 -7.96 -5.37
N ARG A 65 -3.47 -9.04 -4.62
CA ARG A 65 -3.02 -8.95 -3.23
C ARG A 65 -1.74 -8.14 -3.13
N ALA A 66 -1.71 -7.18 -2.21
CA ALA A 66 -0.55 -6.32 -2.03
C ALA A 66 -0.37 -5.88 -0.58
N THR A 67 0.88 -5.73 -0.17
CA THR A 67 1.23 -5.05 1.09
C THR A 67 1.53 -3.59 0.78
N VAL A 68 0.86 -2.69 1.49
CA VAL A 68 1.03 -1.25 1.39
C VAL A 68 1.74 -0.74 2.64
N THR A 69 2.73 0.10 2.43
CA THR A 69 3.45 0.83 3.48
C THR A 69 3.26 2.32 3.22
N MET A 70 2.69 3.04 4.18
CA MET A 70 2.51 4.50 4.11
C MET A 70 3.35 5.18 5.18
N HIS A 71 4.06 6.23 4.79
CA HIS A 71 4.89 7.03 5.68
C HIS A 71 4.17 8.33 6.05
N GLY A 72 4.52 8.88 7.21
CA GLY A 72 3.99 10.18 7.63
C GLY A 72 2.52 10.15 8.09
N CYS A 73 1.99 8.96 8.41
CA CYS A 73 0.62 8.79 8.87
C CYS A 73 0.50 9.17 10.35
N TRP A 74 0.40 10.47 10.65
CA TRP A 74 0.32 10.97 12.03
C TRP A 74 -1.12 11.26 12.49
N PRO A 75 -1.36 11.32 13.81
CA PRO A 75 -2.61 11.87 14.32
C PRO A 75 -2.85 13.27 13.76
N PRO A 76 -4.10 13.65 13.44
CA PRO A 76 -4.43 15.00 12.98
C PRO A 76 -4.00 16.10 13.97
N GLN A 77 -3.94 15.78 15.25
CA GLN A 77 -3.50 16.68 16.32
C GLN A 77 -1.97 16.69 16.51
N GLY A 78 -1.21 16.00 15.65
CA GLY A 78 0.24 15.93 15.67
C GLY A 78 0.82 14.81 16.54
N ARG A 79 2.16 14.67 16.44
CA ARG A 79 2.94 13.60 17.11
C ARG A 79 2.94 13.70 18.63
N SER A 80 2.66 14.89 19.18
CA SER A 80 2.60 15.13 20.63
C SER A 80 1.55 14.26 21.33
N ARG A 81 0.55 13.74 20.60
CA ARG A 81 -0.44 12.77 21.11
C ARG A 81 0.10 11.36 21.30
N LEU A 82 1.32 11.07 20.85
CA LEU A 82 1.94 9.75 20.91
C LEU A 82 3.12 9.72 21.91
N GLN A 83 3.11 10.58 22.93
CA GLN A 83 4.23 10.66 23.89
C GLN A 83 4.24 9.52 24.91
N ASP A 84 3.08 9.16 25.48
CA ASP A 84 2.98 8.06 26.42
C ASP A 84 2.58 6.73 25.75
N ALA A 85 2.96 5.61 26.37
CA ALA A 85 2.75 4.27 25.83
C ALA A 85 1.27 3.92 25.64
N ARG A 86 0.40 4.37 26.55
CA ARG A 86 -1.04 4.09 26.49
C ARG A 86 -1.70 4.83 25.33
N ALA A 87 -1.30 6.06 25.07
CA ALA A 87 -1.79 6.82 23.91
C ALA A 87 -1.33 6.21 22.59
N ARG A 88 -0.08 5.70 22.52
CA ARG A 88 0.43 4.94 21.36
C ARG A 88 -0.40 3.70 21.09
N GLU A 89 -0.65 2.90 22.12
CA GLU A 89 -1.47 1.68 22.02
C GLU A 89 -2.88 2.00 21.52
N ARG A 90 -3.55 2.99 22.13
CA ARG A 90 -4.89 3.41 21.70
C ARG A 90 -4.93 3.91 20.25
N TYR A 91 -3.89 4.63 19.82
CA TYR A 91 -3.83 5.13 18.44
C TYR A 91 -3.57 3.99 17.46
N ARG A 92 -2.68 3.05 17.80
CA ARG A 92 -2.43 1.84 17.00
C ARG A 92 -3.72 1.03 16.82
N GLU A 93 -4.50 0.86 17.88
CA GLU A 93 -5.79 0.17 17.80
C GLU A 93 -6.80 0.90 16.91
N LYS A 94 -6.87 2.23 17.02
CA LYS A 94 -7.68 3.05 16.11
C LYS A 94 -7.27 2.88 14.64
N ILE A 95 -5.97 2.80 14.34
CA ILE A 95 -5.48 2.55 12.97
C ILE A 95 -5.89 1.15 12.52
N ARG A 96 -5.76 0.13 13.37
CA ARG A 96 -6.23 -1.23 13.08
C ARG A 96 -7.70 -1.24 12.71
N GLU A 97 -8.58 -0.72 13.58
CA GLU A 97 -10.03 -0.68 13.36
C GLU A 97 -10.40 0.03 12.04
N MET A 98 -9.74 1.15 11.74
CA MET A 98 -9.95 1.90 10.50
C MET A 98 -9.50 1.12 9.26
N THR A 99 -8.39 0.38 9.37
CA THR A 99 -7.85 -0.47 8.29
C THR A 99 -8.84 -1.60 7.98
N GLU A 100 -9.23 -2.33 9.01
CA GLU A 100 -10.10 -3.51 8.91
C GLU A 100 -11.52 -3.12 8.50
N GLY A 101 -12.03 -1.97 8.97
CA GLY A 101 -13.31 -1.41 8.52
C GLY A 101 -13.35 -1.03 7.04
N ARG A 102 -12.20 -0.91 6.37
CA ARG A 102 -12.09 -0.70 4.91
C ARG A 102 -11.84 -1.99 4.13
N GLY A 103 -11.93 -3.15 4.79
CA GLY A 103 -11.69 -4.45 4.15
C GLY A 103 -10.21 -4.77 3.91
N ALA A 104 -9.29 -4.03 4.55
CA ALA A 104 -7.87 -4.31 4.51
C ALA A 104 -7.42 -5.02 5.79
N THR A 105 -6.36 -5.83 5.71
CA THR A 105 -5.76 -6.48 6.88
C THR A 105 -4.73 -5.55 7.50
N PHE A 106 -4.93 -5.15 8.75
CA PHE A 106 -3.91 -4.44 9.51
C PHE A 106 -2.70 -5.34 9.78
N LEU A 107 -1.49 -4.85 9.47
CA LEU A 107 -0.26 -5.56 9.76
C LEU A 107 0.50 -4.89 10.90
N ASP A 108 0.80 -3.59 10.75
CA ASP A 108 1.47 -2.84 11.82
C ASP A 108 1.26 -1.32 11.71
N TYR A 109 1.52 -0.64 12.82
CA TYR A 109 1.66 0.80 12.87
C TYR A 109 2.73 1.19 13.90
N ASP A 110 3.79 1.83 13.43
CA ASP A 110 4.87 2.35 14.28
C ASP A 110 4.60 3.80 14.66
N CYS A 111 4.29 4.02 15.94
CA CYS A 111 4.05 5.35 16.50
C CYS A 111 5.29 6.26 16.54
N GLY A 112 6.50 5.71 16.46
CA GLY A 112 7.76 6.46 16.47
C GLY A 112 8.09 7.07 15.11
N SER A 113 7.80 6.34 14.02
CA SER A 113 8.08 6.75 12.65
C SER A 113 6.85 7.17 11.84
N GLY A 114 5.63 6.89 12.33
CA GLY A 114 4.38 7.19 11.64
C GLY A 114 4.20 6.32 10.40
N VAL A 115 4.74 5.10 10.45
CA VAL A 115 4.66 4.13 9.36
C VAL A 115 3.49 3.20 9.60
N TRP A 116 2.56 3.17 8.64
CA TRP A 116 1.39 2.29 8.64
C TRP A 116 1.56 1.22 7.57
N VAL A 117 1.42 -0.05 7.97
CA VAL A 117 1.52 -1.21 7.08
C VAL A 117 0.21 -2.00 7.12
N PHE A 118 -0.35 -2.28 5.93
CA PHE A 118 -1.55 -3.07 5.78
C PHE A 118 -1.51 -3.89 4.49
N GLN A 119 -2.37 -4.91 4.39
CA GLN A 119 -2.55 -5.72 3.20
C GLN A 119 -3.95 -5.52 2.62
N VAL A 120 -4.06 -5.53 1.30
CA VAL A 120 -5.33 -5.61 0.57
C VAL A 120 -5.33 -6.89 -0.27
N GLU A 121 -6.51 -7.49 -0.47
CA GLU A 121 -6.65 -8.65 -1.38
C GLU A 121 -6.67 -8.25 -2.85
N HIS A 122 -7.12 -7.02 -3.13
CA HIS A 122 -7.06 -6.36 -4.44
C HIS A 122 -7.30 -4.85 -4.24
N PHE A 123 -7.09 -4.05 -5.28
CA PHE A 123 -7.36 -2.61 -5.25
C PHE A 123 -8.75 -2.29 -5.77
#